data_AF-A0A2V9H6I7-F1
#
_entry.id   AF-A0A2V9H6I7-F1
#
_cell.length_a   1.000
_cell.length_b   1.000
_cell.length_c   1.000
_cell.angle_alpha   90.00
_cell.angle_beta   90.00
_cell.angle_gamma   90.00
#
_symmetry.space_group_name_H-M   'P 1'
#
loop_
_entity.id
_entity.type
_entity.pdbx_description
1 polymer ?
#
loop_
_entity_poly.entity_id
_entity_poly.type
_entity_poly.pdbx_seq_one_letter_code
_entity_poly.pdbx_strand_id
1 'polypeptide(L)'
;VIEPVKDYTREQTAPAEPTSATPMNRVVDAVPLESDAGRRFAEILDQFVASACHDPASEARLRSQLTIWRDNDSILQPLAQRSFLVKEVAANSQDLSALGTVGLAALDAIAKGQPAPDSWKAQQLAILEQIKKPKAQLLLIPAPAVQKLVEGVTAGGACSIAKP
;
A
#
# COMPACT_ATOMS: atom_id res chain seq x y z
N VAL A 1 2.07 -7.04 5.03
CA VAL A 1 2.06 -5.82 4.18
C VAL A 1 2.92 -4.71 4.75
N ILE A 2 3.22 -4.74 6.05
CA ILE A 2 4.13 -3.83 6.71
C ILE A 2 5.44 -4.53 7.03
N GLU A 3 6.51 -3.75 7.14
CA GLU A 3 7.83 -4.17 7.65
C GLU A 3 8.32 -3.16 8.68
N PRO A 4 9.25 -3.53 9.57
CA PRO A 4 10.00 -2.56 10.35
C PRO A 4 10.78 -1.59 9.46
N VAL A 5 11.02 -0.38 9.97
CA VAL A 5 12.06 0.49 9.42
C VAL A 5 13.41 -0.23 9.39
N LYS A 6 14.21 0.04 8.36
CA LYS A 6 15.46 -0.67 8.11
C LYS A 6 16.62 -0.09 8.92
N ASP A 7 17.69 -0.88 9.02
CA ASP A 7 18.95 -0.52 9.66
C ASP A 7 18.75 0.04 11.09
N TYR A 8 19.53 1.04 11.47
CA TYR A 8 19.49 1.69 12.79
C TYR A 8 18.33 2.67 12.96
N THR A 9 17.45 2.84 11.96
CA THR A 9 16.32 3.78 12.04
C THR A 9 15.37 3.44 13.19
N ARG A 10 15.28 2.17 13.58
CA ARG A 10 14.43 1.74 14.71
C ARG A 10 14.91 2.30 16.06
N GLU A 11 16.20 2.42 16.28
CA GLU A 11 16.70 3.06 17.50
C GLU A 11 16.48 4.58 17.44
N GLN A 12 16.80 5.19 16.29
CA GLN A 12 16.74 6.64 16.06
C GLN A 12 15.32 7.23 16.15
N THR A 13 14.31 6.40 15.86
CA THR A 13 12.89 6.81 15.84
C THR A 13 12.10 6.22 17.00
N ALA A 14 12.78 5.64 17.99
CA ALA A 14 12.11 5.09 19.16
C ALA A 14 11.42 6.22 19.96
N PRO A 15 10.23 5.97 20.52
CA PRO A 15 9.51 6.98 21.29
C PRO A 15 10.22 7.35 22.61
N ALA A 16 11.15 6.50 23.07
CA ALA A 16 12.02 6.72 24.22
C ALA A 16 13.35 6.01 23.98
N GLU A 17 14.39 6.39 24.71
CA GLU A 17 15.72 5.76 24.64
C GLU A 17 15.61 4.24 24.86
N PRO A 18 15.99 3.41 23.86
CA PRO A 18 15.93 1.97 23.98
C PRO A 18 16.94 1.45 25.00
N THR A 19 16.52 0.53 25.85
CA THR A 19 17.38 -0.17 26.83
C THR A 19 17.11 -1.67 26.78
N SER A 20 17.93 -2.47 27.47
CA SER A 20 17.68 -3.91 27.61
C SER A 20 16.37 -4.25 28.34
N ALA A 21 15.77 -3.28 29.03
CA ALA A 21 14.48 -3.42 29.71
C ALA A 21 13.29 -2.94 28.87
N THR A 22 13.52 -2.42 27.66
CA THR A 22 12.43 -1.94 26.80
C THR A 22 11.49 -3.10 26.41
N PRO A 23 10.17 -2.97 26.62
CA PRO A 23 9.22 -4.01 26.23
C PRO A 23 9.19 -4.21 24.71
N MET A 24 9.36 -5.46 24.28
CA MET A 24 9.31 -5.89 22.87
C MET A 24 7.93 -6.50 22.56
N ASN A 25 6.87 -5.70 22.70
CA ASN A 25 5.47 -6.13 22.58
C ASN A 25 4.63 -5.25 21.64
N ARG A 26 5.27 -4.39 20.85
CA ARG A 26 4.61 -3.51 19.89
C ARG A 26 4.42 -4.23 18.56
N VAL A 27 3.65 -3.66 17.64
CA VAL A 27 3.44 -4.29 16.32
C VAL A 27 4.76 -4.41 15.55
N VAL A 28 5.67 -3.43 15.67
CA VAL A 28 7.01 -3.50 15.07
C VAL A 28 7.85 -4.69 15.56
N ASP A 29 7.55 -5.24 16.75
CA ASP A 29 8.20 -6.44 17.30
C ASP A 29 7.60 -7.75 16.78
N ALA A 30 6.36 -7.71 16.30
CA ALA A 30 5.61 -8.89 15.87
C ALA A 30 5.67 -9.12 14.35
N VAL A 31 6.06 -8.12 13.58
CA VAL A 31 6.12 -8.20 12.12
C VAL A 31 7.43 -8.84 11.65
N PRO A 32 7.40 -9.61 10.54
CA PRO A 32 8.62 -10.12 9.93
C PRO A 32 9.46 -8.98 9.33
N LEU A 33 10.75 -9.24 9.13
CA LEU A 33 11.68 -8.31 8.48
C LEU A 33 11.28 -7.96 7.04
N GLU A 34 10.63 -8.91 6.37
CA GLU A 34 10.19 -8.83 4.98
C GLU A 34 8.70 -9.19 4.88
N SER A 35 7.95 -8.40 4.11
CA SER A 35 6.52 -8.57 3.91
C SER A 35 6.27 -9.32 2.61
N ASP A 36 6.16 -10.66 2.70
CA ASP A 36 5.77 -11.53 1.58
C ASP A 36 4.51 -11.03 0.84
N ALA A 37 3.50 -10.58 1.57
CA ALA A 37 2.27 -10.03 0.97
C ALA A 37 2.53 -8.74 0.17
N GLY A 38 3.47 -7.91 0.61
CA GLY A 38 3.86 -6.68 -0.09
C GLY A 38 4.67 -6.99 -1.34
N ARG A 39 5.65 -7.89 -1.22
CA ARG A 39 6.48 -8.36 -2.33
C ARG A 39 5.64 -9.02 -3.43
N ARG A 40 4.80 -10.01 -3.08
CA ARG A 40 3.93 -10.70 -4.05
C ARG A 40 2.94 -9.75 -4.72
N PHE A 41 2.41 -8.76 -3.98
CA PHE A 41 1.55 -7.75 -4.58
C PHE A 41 2.30 -6.91 -5.63
N ALA A 42 3.52 -6.47 -5.32
CA ALA A 42 4.36 -5.75 -6.26
C ALA A 42 4.68 -6.59 -7.51
N GLU A 43 4.99 -7.88 -7.34
CA GLU A 43 5.21 -8.82 -8.45
C GLU A 43 4.00 -8.94 -9.38
N ILE A 44 2.79 -9.12 -8.83
CA ILE A 44 1.54 -9.19 -9.61
C ILE A 44 1.29 -7.86 -10.34
N LEU A 45 1.55 -6.73 -9.67
CA LEU A 45 1.35 -5.40 -10.24
C LEU A 45 2.33 -5.13 -11.38
N ASP A 46 3.61 -5.47 -11.20
CA ASP A 46 4.63 -5.34 -12.26
C ASP A 46 4.26 -6.22 -13.47
N GLN A 47 3.75 -7.44 -13.26
CA GLN A 47 3.22 -8.30 -14.33
C GLN A 47 2.02 -7.68 -15.04
N PHE A 48 1.08 -7.13 -14.27
CA PHE A 48 -0.11 -6.47 -14.79
C PHE A 48 0.25 -5.28 -15.68
N VAL A 49 1.12 -4.38 -15.22
CA VAL A 49 1.57 -3.20 -15.97
C VAL A 49 2.41 -3.57 -17.18
N ALA A 50 3.20 -4.65 -17.14
CA ALA A 50 3.98 -5.13 -18.27
C ALA A 50 3.13 -5.83 -19.34
N SER A 51 1.93 -6.32 -18.99
CA SER A 51 1.06 -7.04 -19.91
C SER A 51 0.37 -6.08 -20.90
N ALA A 52 0.44 -6.40 -22.20
CA ALA A 52 -0.07 -5.52 -23.26
C ALA A 52 -1.56 -5.15 -23.06
N CYS A 53 -2.38 -6.07 -22.57
CA CYS A 53 -3.83 -5.90 -22.34
C CYS A 53 -4.26 -6.01 -20.88
N HIS A 54 -3.37 -5.76 -19.91
CA HIS A 54 -3.76 -5.75 -18.49
C HIS A 54 -4.49 -7.06 -18.08
N ASP A 55 -3.73 -8.16 -17.97
CA ASP A 55 -4.27 -9.50 -17.72
C ASP A 55 -5.44 -9.52 -16.70
N PRO A 56 -6.66 -9.95 -17.10
CA PRO A 56 -7.84 -9.89 -16.25
C PRO A 56 -7.71 -10.69 -14.94
N ALA A 57 -6.96 -11.80 -14.96
CA ALA A 57 -6.72 -12.58 -13.76
C ALA A 57 -5.86 -11.82 -12.74
N SER A 58 -4.82 -11.14 -13.22
CA SER A 58 -3.99 -10.24 -12.41
C SER A 58 -4.78 -9.04 -11.90
N GLU A 59 -5.61 -8.40 -12.72
CA GLU A 59 -6.49 -7.31 -12.28
C GLU A 59 -7.42 -7.76 -11.14
N ALA A 60 -8.10 -8.90 -11.30
CA ALA A 60 -9.01 -9.42 -10.29
C ALA A 60 -8.30 -9.70 -8.96
N ARG A 61 -7.08 -10.24 -9.00
CA ARG A 61 -6.25 -10.47 -7.81
C ARG A 61 -5.85 -9.17 -7.12
N LEU A 62 -5.39 -8.17 -7.89
CA LEU A 62 -5.02 -6.85 -7.37
C LEU A 62 -6.24 -6.16 -6.74
N ARG A 63 -7.38 -6.14 -7.44
CA ARG A 63 -8.63 -5.55 -6.98
C ARG A 63 -9.13 -6.20 -5.69
N SER A 64 -9.09 -7.53 -5.61
CA SER A 64 -9.43 -8.26 -4.39
C SER A 64 -8.53 -7.86 -3.22
N GLN A 65 -7.21 -7.84 -3.42
CA GLN A 65 -6.27 -7.50 -2.37
C GLN A 65 -6.40 -6.05 -1.90
N LEU A 66 -6.58 -5.10 -2.82
CA LEU A 66 -6.79 -3.67 -2.51
C LEU A 66 -8.12 -3.44 -1.79
N THR A 67 -9.16 -4.21 -2.09
CA THR A 67 -10.45 -4.16 -1.40
C THR A 67 -10.29 -4.59 0.06
N ILE A 68 -9.60 -5.70 0.31
CA ILE A 68 -9.29 -6.17 1.68
C ILE A 68 -8.56 -5.07 2.46
N TRP A 69 -7.58 -4.40 1.83
CA TRP A 69 -6.82 -3.32 2.46
C TRP A 69 -7.63 -2.05 2.72
N ARG A 70 -8.47 -1.64 1.75
CA ARG A 70 -9.40 -0.53 1.90
C ARG A 70 -10.31 -0.72 3.12
N ASP A 71 -10.86 -1.92 3.26
CA ASP A 71 -11.91 -2.19 4.24
C ASP A 71 -11.34 -2.52 5.64
N ASN A 72 -10.04 -2.86 5.72
CA ASN A 72 -9.37 -3.25 6.95
C ASN A 72 -9.50 -2.22 8.08
N ASP A 73 -9.41 -0.92 7.77
CA ASP A 73 -9.41 0.11 8.82
C ASP A 73 -10.70 0.13 9.61
N SER A 74 -11.85 -0.08 8.96
CA SER A 74 -13.15 -0.14 9.63
C SER A 74 -13.23 -1.23 10.71
N ILE A 75 -12.46 -2.31 10.56
CA ILE A 75 -12.36 -3.43 11.51
C ILE A 75 -11.39 -3.10 12.64
N LEU A 76 -10.29 -2.40 12.33
CA LEU A 76 -9.23 -2.08 13.30
C LEU A 76 -9.60 -0.92 14.22
N GLN A 77 -10.30 0.11 13.73
CA GLN A 77 -10.61 1.31 14.52
C GLN A 77 -11.33 1.02 15.85
N PRO A 78 -12.36 0.14 15.92
CA PRO A 78 -12.97 -0.22 17.20
C PRO A 78 -12.00 -0.89 18.20
N LEU A 79 -11.01 -1.65 17.70
CA LEU A 79 -9.97 -2.25 18.54
C LEU A 79 -8.98 -1.20 19.04
N ALA A 80 -8.60 -0.24 18.19
CA ALA A 80 -7.71 0.87 18.55
C ALA A 80 -8.29 1.76 19.66
N GLN A 81 -9.62 1.88 19.75
CA GLN A 81 -10.27 2.65 20.82
C GLN A 81 -10.13 2.02 22.21
N ARG A 82 -9.90 0.69 22.28
CA ARG A 82 -9.85 -0.07 23.54
C ARG A 82 -8.48 -0.67 23.86
N SER A 83 -7.49 -0.53 22.98
CA SER A 83 -6.15 -1.08 23.17
C SER A 83 -5.07 -0.07 22.80
N PHE A 84 -4.21 0.27 23.75
CA PHE A 84 -3.08 1.18 23.55
C PHE A 84 -2.10 0.66 22.48
N LEU A 85 -1.82 -0.65 22.49
CA LEU A 85 -0.92 -1.28 21.51
C LEU A 85 -1.51 -1.26 20.10
N VAL A 86 -2.83 -1.40 19.94
CA VAL A 86 -3.48 -1.30 18.62
C VAL A 86 -3.58 0.15 18.16
N LYS A 87 -3.82 1.08 19.10
CA LYS A 87 -3.90 2.52 18.80
C LYS A 87 -2.63 3.04 18.15
N GLU A 88 -1.48 2.50 18.52
CA GLU A 88 -0.17 2.86 17.94
C GLU A 88 -0.15 2.73 16.40
N VAL A 89 -0.79 1.70 15.85
CA VAL A 89 -0.80 1.44 14.40
C VAL A 89 -2.08 1.90 13.70
N ALA A 90 -2.94 2.66 14.39
CA ALA A 90 -4.18 3.16 13.80
C ALA A 90 -3.92 4.03 12.55
N ALA A 91 -2.88 4.86 12.57
CA ALA A 91 -2.49 5.66 11.41
C ALA A 91 -1.99 4.80 10.23
N ASN A 92 -1.24 3.72 10.50
CA ASN A 92 -0.81 2.79 9.46
C ASN A 92 -2.01 2.06 8.82
N SER A 93 -3.03 1.75 9.61
CA SER A 93 -4.27 1.14 9.13
C SER A 93 -5.07 2.09 8.23
N GLN A 94 -5.17 3.37 8.61
CA GLN A 94 -5.77 4.41 7.77
C GLN A 94 -5.01 4.60 6.46
N ASP A 95 -3.68 4.62 6.51
CA ASP A 95 -2.84 4.69 5.32
C ASP A 95 -3.04 3.48 4.40
N LEU A 96 -3.17 2.27 4.96
CA LEU A 96 -3.47 1.06 4.19
C LEU A 96 -4.84 1.15 3.51
N SER A 97 -5.83 1.71 4.21
CA SER A 97 -7.16 1.93 3.64
C SER A 97 -7.14 2.95 2.50
N ALA A 98 -6.42 4.05 2.69
CA ALA A 98 -6.22 5.08 1.68
C ALA A 98 -5.45 4.52 0.46
N LEU A 99 -4.40 3.73 0.68
CA LEU A 99 -3.65 3.04 -0.37
C LEU A 99 -4.56 2.10 -1.18
N GLY A 100 -5.41 1.32 -0.51
CA GLY A 100 -6.41 0.47 -1.15
C GLY A 100 -7.35 1.28 -2.04
N THR A 101 -7.83 2.41 -1.55
CA THR A 101 -8.71 3.34 -2.30
C THR A 101 -8.02 3.90 -3.54
N VAL A 102 -6.78 4.40 -3.40
CA VAL A 102 -5.98 4.96 -4.50
C VAL A 102 -5.74 3.88 -5.57
N GLY A 103 -5.33 2.68 -5.16
CA GLY A 103 -5.08 1.57 -6.08
C GLY A 103 -6.33 1.13 -6.85
N LEU A 104 -7.48 1.04 -6.17
CA LEU A 104 -8.75 0.71 -6.82
C LEU A 104 -9.16 1.79 -7.84
N ALA A 105 -9.01 3.07 -7.49
CA ALA A 105 -9.29 4.16 -8.40
C ALA A 105 -8.36 4.15 -9.63
N ALA A 106 -7.09 3.76 -9.46
CA ALA A 106 -6.16 3.59 -10.57
C ALA A 106 -6.56 2.40 -11.48
N LEU A 107 -6.94 1.25 -10.90
CA LEU A 107 -7.47 0.13 -11.70
C LEU A 107 -8.73 0.53 -12.48
N ASP A 108 -9.64 1.28 -11.86
CA ASP A 108 -10.86 1.76 -12.54
C ASP A 108 -10.53 2.75 -13.68
N ALA A 109 -9.54 3.62 -13.50
CA ALA A 109 -9.08 4.53 -14.54
C ALA A 109 -8.47 3.77 -15.73
N ILE A 110 -7.65 2.76 -15.44
CA ILE A 110 -7.05 1.87 -16.45
C ILE A 110 -8.13 1.11 -17.22
N ALA A 111 -9.10 0.52 -16.52
CA ALA A 111 -10.19 -0.24 -17.15
C ALA A 111 -11.07 0.63 -18.07
N LYS A 112 -11.23 1.92 -17.76
CA LYS A 112 -11.94 2.88 -18.62
C LYS A 112 -11.16 3.26 -19.87
N GLY A 113 -9.86 2.99 -19.93
CA GLY A 113 -9.00 3.32 -21.05
C GLY A 113 -8.89 4.83 -21.33
N GLN A 114 -9.23 5.68 -20.36
CA GLN A 114 -9.20 7.13 -20.50
C GLN A 114 -8.03 7.72 -19.70
N PRO A 115 -7.32 8.73 -20.25
CA PRO A 115 -6.35 9.50 -19.49
C PRO A 115 -6.98 10.04 -18.21
N ALA A 116 -6.41 9.73 -17.05
CA ALA A 116 -6.78 10.45 -15.84
C ALA A 116 -6.20 11.88 -15.87
N PRO A 117 -6.92 12.90 -15.39
CA PRO A 117 -6.42 14.27 -15.32
C PRO A 117 -5.11 14.37 -14.53
N ASP A 118 -4.18 15.22 -14.96
CA ASP A 118 -2.90 15.42 -14.27
C ASP A 118 -3.08 15.89 -12.82
N SER A 119 -4.11 16.69 -12.54
CA SER A 119 -4.48 17.11 -11.19
C SER A 119 -4.89 15.93 -10.30
N TRP A 120 -5.62 14.95 -10.86
CA TRP A 120 -5.98 13.72 -10.14
C TRP A 120 -4.73 12.90 -9.83
N LYS A 121 -3.84 12.71 -10.82
CA LYS A 121 -2.58 11.97 -10.61
C LYS A 121 -1.72 12.63 -9.53
N ALA A 122 -1.54 13.95 -9.60
CA ALA A 122 -0.77 14.71 -8.62
C ALA A 122 -1.35 14.55 -7.19
N GLN A 123 -2.68 14.57 -7.06
CA GLN A 123 -3.35 14.34 -5.77
C GLN A 123 -3.10 12.93 -5.23
N GLN A 124 -3.23 11.89 -6.08
CA GLN A 124 -2.98 10.50 -5.66
C GLN A 124 -1.51 10.28 -5.25
N LEU A 125 -0.56 10.83 -6.02
CA LEU A 125 0.86 10.76 -5.70
C LEU A 125 1.19 11.46 -4.38
N ALA A 126 0.61 12.64 -4.13
CA ALA A 126 0.80 13.34 -2.85
C ALA A 126 0.32 12.53 -1.65
N ILE A 127 -0.80 11.79 -1.79
CA ILE A 127 -1.29 10.86 -0.76
C ILE A 127 -0.28 9.73 -0.53
N LEU A 128 0.18 9.10 -1.61
CA LEU A 128 1.13 7.99 -1.55
C LEU A 128 2.48 8.39 -0.94
N GLU A 129 2.95 9.62 -1.21
CA GLU A 129 4.17 10.15 -0.59
C GLU A 129 4.04 10.30 0.93
N GLN A 130 2.85 10.60 1.47
CA GLN A 130 2.65 10.58 2.91
C GLN A 130 2.58 9.15 3.47
N ILE A 131 1.95 8.23 2.73
CA ILE A 131 1.81 6.81 3.10
C ILE A 131 3.17 6.09 3.16
N LYS A 132 4.12 6.47 2.29
CA LYS A 132 5.48 5.92 2.28
C LYS A 132 6.30 6.29 3.52
N LYS A 133 5.94 7.37 4.22
CA LYS A 133 6.69 7.81 5.40
C LYS A 133 6.53 6.80 6.53
N PRO A 134 7.61 6.48 7.28
CA PRO A 134 7.49 5.60 8.42
C PRO A 134 6.51 6.14 9.46
N LYS A 135 5.63 5.26 9.96
CA LYS A 135 4.74 5.54 11.10
C LYS A 135 4.80 4.36 12.06
N ALA A 136 4.86 4.63 13.36
CA ALA A 136 5.07 3.60 14.38
C ALA A 136 6.27 2.69 14.09
N GLN A 137 7.32 3.25 13.45
CA GLN A 137 8.52 2.51 13.04
C GLN A 137 8.24 1.38 12.03
N LEU A 138 7.15 1.51 11.27
CA LEU A 138 6.72 0.58 10.25
C LEU A 138 6.65 1.27 8.88
N LEU A 139 6.96 0.52 7.84
CA LEU A 139 6.87 0.88 6.43
C LEU A 139 5.70 0.16 5.77
N LEU A 140 4.96 0.84 4.89
CA LEU A 140 3.88 0.23 4.12
C LEU A 140 4.38 -0.21 2.74
N ILE A 141 4.71 -1.49 2.62
CA ILE A 141 5.47 -2.05 1.48
C ILE A 141 4.74 -1.99 0.14
N PRO A 142 3.41 -2.12 0.04
CA PRO A 142 2.72 -1.97 -1.24
C PRO A 142 2.76 -0.56 -1.84
N ALA A 143 3.14 0.48 -1.08
CA ALA A 143 3.00 1.88 -1.50
C ALA A 143 3.75 2.24 -2.80
N PRO A 144 5.03 1.84 -3.00
CA PRO A 144 5.72 2.09 -4.26
C PRO A 144 5.06 1.39 -5.46
N ALA A 145 4.50 0.19 -5.27
CA ALA A 145 3.82 -0.53 -6.34
C ALA A 145 2.51 0.18 -6.74
N VAL A 146 1.73 0.67 -5.78
CA VAL A 146 0.53 1.48 -6.08
C VAL A 146 0.89 2.80 -6.75
N GLN A 147 2.02 3.42 -6.39
CA GLN A 147 2.51 4.59 -7.12
C GLN A 147 2.81 4.27 -8.59
N LYS A 148 3.54 3.19 -8.88
CA LYS A 148 3.78 2.76 -10.27
C LYS A 148 2.48 2.58 -11.04
N LEU A 149 1.44 2.05 -10.40
CA LEU A 149 0.12 1.89 -11.02
C LEU A 149 -0.52 3.24 -11.36
N VAL A 150 -0.47 4.23 -10.45
CA VAL A 150 -0.99 5.59 -10.68
C VAL A 150 -0.21 6.29 -11.80
N GLU A 151 1.11 6.15 -11.83
CA GLU A 151 1.97 6.68 -12.89
C GLU A 151 1.66 6.01 -14.24
N GLY A 152 1.39 4.70 -14.21
CA GLY A 152 1.02 3.86 -15.35
C GLY A 152 -0.39 4.10 -15.91
N VAL A 153 -1.22 4.94 -15.26
CA VAL A 153 -2.49 5.43 -15.84
C VAL A 153 -2.16 6.34 -17.02
N THR A 154 -1.81 5.77 -18.17
CA THR A 154 -1.43 6.52 -19.37
C THR A 154 -2.65 7.14 -20.05
N ALA A 155 -2.37 8.12 -20.90
CA ALA A 155 -3.37 8.74 -21.74
C ALA A 155 -3.86 7.78 -22.83
N GLY A 156 -4.83 6.91 -22.51
CA GLY A 156 -5.61 6.16 -23.49
C GLY A 156 -4.81 5.30 -24.48
N GLY A 157 -3.98 4.38 -24.00
CA GLY A 157 -3.49 3.28 -24.83
C GLY A 157 -4.54 2.19 -24.92
N ALA A 158 -5.36 2.18 -25.98
CA ALA A 158 -6.32 1.10 -26.20
C ALA A 158 -5.58 -0.21 -26.43
N CYS A 159 -5.90 -1.26 -25.66
CA CYS A 159 -5.38 -2.56 -25.98
C CYS A 159 -5.99 -3.05 -27.30
N SER A 160 -5.19 -3.04 -28.36
CA SER A 160 -5.58 -3.57 -29.65
C SER A 160 -5.31 -5.07 -29.61
N ILE A 161 -6.35 -5.87 -29.37
CA ILE A 161 -6.29 -7.32 -29.60
C ILE A 161 -6.03 -7.52 -31.08
N ALA A 162 -4.82 -7.94 -31.45
CA ALA A 162 -4.54 -8.38 -32.81
C ALA A 162 -5.45 -9.58 -33.11
N LYS A 163 -6.36 -9.40 -34.06
CA LYS A 163 -7.31 -10.43 -34.49
C LYS A 163 -6.53 -11.53 -35.24
N PRO A 164 -6.84 -12.83 -35.03
CA PRO A 164 -6.17 -13.94 -35.71
C PRO A 164 -6.39 -13.93 -37.23
#